data_AF-A0A950PHG4-F1
#
_entry.id   AF-A0A950PHG4-F1
#
_cell.length_a   1.000
_cell.length_b   1.000
_cell.length_c   1.000
_cell.angle_alpha   90.00
_cell.angle_beta   90.00
_cell.angle_gamma   90.00
#
_symmetry.space_group_name_H-M   'P 1'
#
loop_
_entity.id
_entity.type
_entity.pdbx_description
1 polymer ?
#
loop_
_entity_poly.entity_id
_entity_poly.type
_entity_poly.pdbx_seq_one_letter_code
_entity_poly.pdbx_strand_id
1 'polypeptide(L)'
;LAELAGALASWASSYQELPGAAAAANGALAPREAIARVAIVPPARRRPGNITAALARLDDFPEFAPAIGLANLDGDIGERVAELTELFARVFLANAHNVLTAIVFVHGVTSLAALEHIAPQVSAAAAQLLLRYGWQAGCGLYACFGGETAVAAEIAPAANDPEALIDRALANGDEHVIKFTEACLARHAMAPSPAFPAAAARVLALIGHR
;
A
#
# COMPACT_ATOMS: atom_id res chain seq x y z
N LEU A 1 14.49 -16.64 -18.60
CA LEU A 1 13.14 -17.27 -18.61
C LEU A 1 12.91 -18.21 -17.43
N ALA A 2 13.87 -19.08 -17.06
CA ALA A 2 13.71 -20.01 -15.93
C ALA A 2 13.43 -19.32 -14.58
N GLU A 3 14.13 -18.22 -14.27
CA GLU A 3 13.92 -17.46 -13.03
C GLU A 3 12.53 -16.82 -12.97
N LEU A 4 12.09 -16.18 -14.06
CA LEU A 4 10.74 -15.61 -14.16
C LEU A 4 9.67 -16.70 -14.04
N ALA A 5 9.83 -17.82 -14.72
CA ALA A 5 8.91 -18.95 -14.64
C ALA A 5 8.86 -19.52 -13.21
N GLY A 6 10.02 -19.64 -12.55
CA GLY A 6 10.11 -20.07 -11.15
C GLY A 6 9.42 -19.10 -10.19
N ALA A 7 9.61 -17.79 -10.38
CA ALA A 7 8.95 -16.75 -9.58
C ALA A 7 7.43 -16.79 -9.75
N LEU A 8 6.94 -16.90 -10.99
CA LEU A 8 5.50 -17.00 -11.28
C LEU A 8 4.90 -18.30 -10.74
N ALA A 9 5.60 -19.43 -10.86
CA ALA A 9 5.16 -20.71 -10.30
C ALA A 9 5.10 -20.66 -8.77
N SER A 10 6.11 -20.07 -8.13
CA SER A 10 6.12 -19.85 -6.69
C SER A 10 4.93 -18.98 -6.27
N TRP A 11 4.69 -17.86 -6.96
CA TRP A 11 3.54 -16.99 -6.69
C TRP A 11 2.22 -17.75 -6.84
N ALA A 12 2.02 -18.46 -7.96
CA ALA A 12 0.80 -19.22 -8.22
C ALA A 12 0.56 -20.36 -7.21
N SER A 13 1.62 -20.88 -6.56
CA SER A 13 1.48 -21.93 -5.54
C SER A 13 1.07 -21.39 -4.16
N SER A 14 1.27 -20.10 -3.91
CA SER A 14 1.09 -19.50 -2.59
C SER A 14 0.23 -18.23 -2.62
N TYR A 15 -0.37 -17.89 -3.76
CA TYR A 15 -1.25 -16.74 -3.87
C TYR A 15 -2.47 -16.97 -2.97
N GLN A 16 -3.00 -15.86 -2.47
CA GLN A 16 -4.17 -15.86 -1.63
C GLN A 16 -5.13 -14.81 -2.17
N GLU A 17 -6.38 -15.21 -2.38
CA GLU A 17 -7.45 -14.29 -2.72
C GLU A 17 -7.87 -13.52 -1.47
N LEU A 18 -8.22 -12.25 -1.66
CA LEU A 18 -8.84 -11.44 -0.63
C LEU A 18 -10.35 -11.42 -0.85
N PRO A 19 -11.17 -11.36 0.22
CA PRO A 19 -12.61 -11.24 0.06
C PRO A 19 -12.94 -10.00 -0.78
N GLY A 20 -13.69 -10.23 -1.85
CA GLY A 20 -14.12 -9.18 -2.77
C GLY A 20 -14.97 -9.80 -3.86
N ALA A 21 -15.96 -9.04 -4.35
CA ALA A 21 -16.57 -9.42 -5.61
C ALA A 21 -15.56 -9.06 -6.71
N ALA A 22 -15.16 -10.03 -7.54
CA ALA A 22 -14.35 -9.79 -8.74
C ALA A 22 -14.98 -8.75 -9.70
N ALA A 23 -16.26 -8.43 -9.48
CA ALA A 23 -17.05 -7.40 -10.13
C ALA A 23 -17.64 -6.39 -9.13
N ALA A 24 -16.97 -6.10 -8.00
CA ALA A 24 -17.41 -5.07 -7.07
C ALA A 24 -17.65 -3.78 -7.86
N ALA A 25 -18.87 -3.28 -7.79
CA ALA A 25 -19.29 -2.08 -8.51
C ALA A 25 -18.25 -0.98 -8.29
N ASN A 26 -17.92 -0.26 -9.36
CA ASN A 26 -17.13 0.94 -9.19
C ASN A 26 -17.99 1.94 -8.42
N GLY A 27 -17.60 2.24 -7.19
CA GLY A 27 -18.36 3.12 -6.33
C GLY A 27 -18.26 4.58 -6.77
N ALA A 28 -18.93 5.46 -6.05
CA ALA A 28 -18.94 6.89 -6.35
C ALA A 28 -17.96 7.70 -5.47
N LEU A 29 -17.40 7.10 -4.41
CA LEU A 29 -16.57 7.82 -3.45
C LEU A 29 -15.14 8.00 -3.96
N ALA A 30 -14.51 9.11 -3.61
CA ALA A 30 -13.06 9.23 -3.81
C ALA A 30 -12.34 8.19 -2.92
N PRO A 31 -11.19 7.62 -3.34
CA PRO A 31 -10.43 6.67 -2.54
C PRO A 31 -10.16 7.11 -1.09
N ARG A 32 -9.89 8.41 -0.87
CA ARG A 32 -9.73 8.97 0.48
C ARG A 32 -10.98 8.84 1.35
N GLU A 33 -12.17 9.00 0.77
CA GLU A 33 -13.43 8.85 1.49
C GLU A 33 -13.77 7.37 1.69
N ALA A 34 -13.48 6.53 0.70
CA ALA A 34 -13.72 5.10 0.74
C ALA A 34 -12.86 4.40 1.81
N ILE A 35 -11.57 4.75 1.96
CA ILE A 35 -10.70 4.12 2.97
C ILE A 35 -11.20 4.38 4.39
N ALA A 36 -11.82 5.54 4.63
CA ALA A 36 -12.42 5.87 5.93
C ALA A 36 -13.66 5.03 6.26
N ARG A 37 -14.23 4.31 5.28
CA ARG A 37 -15.33 3.36 5.46
C ARG A 37 -14.88 1.92 5.66
N VAL A 38 -13.58 1.63 5.48
CA VAL A 38 -13.04 0.29 5.71
C VAL A 38 -13.05 0.01 7.21
N ALA A 39 -13.82 -1.00 7.60
CA ALA A 39 -13.89 -1.45 8.98
C ALA A 39 -12.54 -2.07 9.40
N ILE A 40 -12.14 -1.78 10.64
CA ILE A 40 -10.92 -2.32 11.21
C ILE A 40 -11.26 -3.60 11.97
N VAL A 41 -10.46 -4.64 11.77
CA VAL A 41 -10.56 -5.89 12.52
C VAL A 41 -10.34 -5.58 14.01
N PRO A 42 -11.34 -5.83 14.88
CA PRO A 42 -11.23 -5.51 16.30
C PRO A 42 -10.01 -6.19 16.94
N PRO A 43 -9.31 -5.54 17.89
CA PRO A 43 -8.14 -6.13 18.55
C PRO A 43 -8.37 -7.55 19.10
N ALA A 44 -9.56 -7.82 19.64
CA ALA A 44 -9.93 -9.14 20.15
C ALA A 44 -10.01 -10.25 19.08
N ARG A 45 -10.14 -9.90 17.79
CA ARG A 45 -10.15 -10.83 16.66
C ARG A 45 -8.79 -10.97 15.98
N ARG A 46 -7.82 -10.10 16.31
CA ARG A 46 -6.44 -10.16 15.82
C ARG A 46 -5.71 -11.31 16.52
N ARG A 47 -4.88 -12.04 15.76
CA ARG A 47 -4.01 -13.09 16.30
C ARG A 47 -2.57 -12.83 15.87
N PRO A 48 -1.57 -13.28 16.67
CA PRO A 48 -0.18 -13.27 16.23
C PRO A 48 0.01 -14.04 14.92
N GLY A 49 0.87 -13.55 14.04
CA GLY A 49 1.12 -14.15 12.74
C GLY A 49 1.81 -13.19 11.78
N ASN A 50 2.06 -13.66 10.56
CA ASN A 50 2.57 -12.83 9.47
C ASN A 50 1.42 -12.09 8.75
N ILE A 51 1.78 -11.23 7.80
CA ILE A 51 0.83 -10.41 7.03
C ILE A 51 -0.19 -11.30 6.31
N THR A 52 0.26 -12.36 5.64
CA THR A 52 -0.60 -13.30 4.90
C THR A 52 -1.64 -13.95 5.81
N ALA A 53 -1.22 -14.44 6.98
CA ALA A 53 -2.13 -15.03 7.96
C ALA A 53 -3.15 -14.02 8.52
N ALA A 54 -2.79 -12.73 8.62
CA ALA A 54 -3.73 -11.69 9.02
C ALA A 54 -4.76 -11.42 7.91
N LEU A 55 -4.32 -11.34 6.65
CA LEU A 55 -5.17 -11.12 5.49
C LEU A 55 -6.15 -12.28 5.24
N ALA A 56 -5.72 -13.54 5.44
CA ALA A 56 -6.60 -14.73 5.33
C ALA A 56 -7.82 -14.67 6.25
N ARG A 57 -7.73 -13.97 7.38
CA ARG A 57 -8.83 -13.85 8.34
C ARG A 57 -9.91 -12.88 7.88
N LEU A 58 -9.68 -12.12 6.81
CA LEU A 58 -10.70 -11.26 6.24
C LEU A 58 -11.86 -12.07 5.65
N ASP A 59 -11.65 -13.36 5.34
CA ASP A 59 -12.74 -14.30 4.97
C ASP A 59 -13.82 -14.40 6.06
N ASP A 60 -13.42 -14.27 7.33
CA ASP A 60 -14.30 -14.28 8.50
C ASP A 60 -14.75 -12.85 8.92
N PHE A 61 -14.52 -11.84 8.07
CA PHE A 61 -14.83 -10.43 8.35
C PHE A 61 -15.70 -9.82 7.23
N PRO A 62 -17.02 -10.07 7.24
CA PRO A 62 -17.93 -9.72 6.15
C PRO A 62 -18.05 -8.23 5.87
N GLU A 63 -17.66 -7.38 6.82
CA GLU A 63 -17.62 -5.92 6.68
C GLU A 63 -16.55 -5.45 5.68
N PHE A 64 -15.55 -6.28 5.36
CA PHE A 64 -14.44 -5.91 4.50
C PHE A 64 -14.84 -5.76 3.03
N ALA A 65 -15.39 -6.82 2.42
CA ALA A 65 -15.62 -6.87 0.98
C ALA A 65 -16.52 -5.74 0.44
N PRO A 66 -17.63 -5.34 1.11
CA PRO A 66 -18.45 -4.22 0.64
C PRO A 66 -17.71 -2.88 0.61
N ALA A 67 -16.79 -2.64 1.55
CA ALA A 67 -16.08 -1.37 1.65
C ALA A 67 -15.13 -1.13 0.46
N ILE A 68 -14.59 -2.21 -0.13
CA ILE A 68 -13.67 -2.14 -1.26
C ILE A 68 -14.36 -1.57 -2.51
N GLY A 69 -15.63 -1.93 -2.74
CA GLY A 69 -16.42 -1.45 -3.87
C GLY A 69 -16.92 -0.01 -3.73
N LEU A 70 -16.60 0.70 -2.65
CA LEU A 70 -17.05 2.09 -2.47
C LEU A 70 -16.23 3.10 -3.27
N ALA A 71 -14.96 2.77 -3.56
CA ALA A 71 -14.06 3.67 -4.27
C ALA A 71 -14.37 3.72 -5.77
N ASN A 72 -14.36 4.94 -6.32
CA ASN A 72 -14.26 5.19 -7.74
C ASN A 72 -12.79 5.08 -8.17
N LEU A 73 -12.47 4.07 -8.97
CA LEU A 73 -11.13 3.84 -9.52
C LEU A 73 -11.08 4.02 -11.04
N ASP A 74 -12.11 4.60 -11.65
CA ASP A 74 -12.13 4.85 -13.09
C ASP A 74 -11.24 6.05 -13.45
N GLY A 75 -10.75 6.05 -14.69
CA GLY A 75 -9.93 7.13 -15.25
C GLY A 75 -8.54 6.64 -15.66
N ASP A 76 -7.64 7.60 -15.83
CA ASP A 76 -6.26 7.31 -16.20
C ASP A 76 -5.53 6.54 -15.09
N ILE A 77 -4.76 5.52 -15.49
CA ILE A 77 -4.07 4.64 -14.53
C ILE A 77 -2.96 5.39 -13.82
N GLY A 78 -2.23 6.27 -14.50
CA GLY A 78 -1.17 7.07 -13.90
C GLY A 78 -1.73 8.01 -12.84
N GLU A 79 -2.85 8.68 -13.14
CA GLU A 79 -3.56 9.54 -12.19
C GLU A 79 -4.04 8.75 -10.95
N ARG A 80 -4.61 7.56 -11.15
CA ARG A 80 -5.09 6.73 -10.02
C ARG A 80 -3.95 6.12 -9.21
N VAL A 81 -2.86 5.70 -9.85
CA VAL A 81 -1.65 5.27 -9.14
C VAL A 81 -1.08 6.43 -8.32
N ALA A 82 -1.07 7.65 -8.87
CA ALA A 82 -0.63 8.84 -8.15
C ALA A 82 -1.48 9.12 -6.91
N GLU A 83 -2.80 9.10 -7.06
CA GLU A 83 -3.74 9.30 -5.96
C GLU A 83 -3.60 8.21 -4.88
N LEU A 84 -3.56 6.95 -5.27
CA LEU A 84 -3.50 5.84 -4.31
C LEU A 84 -2.13 5.76 -3.62
N THR A 85 -1.02 6.01 -4.31
CA THR A 85 0.31 6.04 -3.67
C THR A 85 0.40 7.16 -2.63
N GLU A 86 -0.12 8.35 -2.92
CA GLU A 86 -0.20 9.46 -1.96
C GLU A 86 -1.10 9.12 -0.77
N LEU A 87 -2.27 8.52 -1.05
CA LEU A 87 -3.19 8.05 -0.03
C LEU A 87 -2.54 7.03 0.91
N PHE A 88 -1.90 5.98 0.40
CA PHE A 88 -1.28 4.95 1.22
C PHE A 88 -0.02 5.44 1.93
N ALA A 89 0.69 6.44 1.40
CA ALA A 89 1.75 7.12 2.15
C ALA A 89 1.18 7.83 3.40
N ARG A 90 -0.02 8.40 3.31
CA ARG A 90 -0.72 8.99 4.46
C ARG A 90 -1.29 7.96 5.42
N VAL A 91 -1.76 6.81 4.91
CA VAL A 91 -2.13 5.66 5.75
C VAL A 91 -0.92 5.17 6.53
N PHE A 92 0.23 5.02 5.87
CA PHE A 92 1.50 4.69 6.51
C PHE A 92 1.84 5.68 7.62
N LEU A 93 1.79 6.98 7.35
CA LEU A 93 2.12 8.01 8.33
C LEU A 93 1.18 8.01 9.54
N ALA A 94 -0.11 7.69 9.34
CA ALA A 94 -1.08 7.62 10.44
C ALA A 94 -0.96 6.34 11.27
N ASN A 95 -0.49 5.23 10.69
CA ASN A 95 -0.64 3.90 11.31
C ASN A 95 0.69 3.14 11.54
N ALA A 96 1.82 3.62 11.02
CA ALA A 96 3.13 3.01 11.25
C ALA A 96 3.75 3.51 12.57
N HIS A 97 3.68 2.67 13.59
CA HIS A 97 4.16 2.99 14.95
C HIS A 97 5.31 2.10 15.42
N ASN A 98 5.51 0.95 14.79
CA ASN A 98 6.56 -0.03 15.09
C ASN A 98 7.03 -0.73 13.81
N VAL A 99 8.09 -1.53 13.91
CA VAL A 99 8.70 -2.27 12.79
C VAL A 99 7.67 -3.08 12.00
N LEU A 100 6.79 -3.83 12.67
CA LEU A 100 5.78 -4.66 12.00
C LEU A 100 4.82 -3.79 11.17
N THR A 101 4.23 -2.76 11.77
CA THR A 101 3.31 -1.86 11.06
C THR A 101 4.00 -1.07 9.95
N ALA A 102 5.28 -0.72 10.12
CA ALA A 102 6.07 -0.10 9.06
C ALA A 102 6.17 -1.05 7.86
N ILE A 103 6.64 -2.29 8.08
CA ILE A 103 6.74 -3.32 7.05
C ILE A 103 5.39 -3.57 6.37
N VAL A 104 4.30 -3.66 7.14
CA VAL A 104 2.94 -3.82 6.60
C VAL A 104 2.59 -2.68 5.63
N PHE A 105 2.68 -1.43 6.09
CA PHE A 105 2.16 -0.30 5.32
C PHE A 105 3.07 0.14 4.17
N VAL A 106 4.37 -0.19 4.19
CA VAL A 106 5.21 0.06 3.00
C VAL A 106 4.71 -0.69 1.77
N HIS A 107 4.14 -1.89 1.95
CA HIS A 107 3.59 -2.67 0.84
C HIS A 107 2.40 -2.00 0.16
N GLY A 108 1.63 -1.18 0.88
CA GLY A 108 0.52 -0.41 0.30
C GLY A 108 1.00 0.58 -0.77
N VAL A 109 2.14 1.24 -0.55
CA VAL A 109 2.72 2.18 -1.52
C VAL A 109 3.53 1.46 -2.59
N THR A 110 4.40 0.53 -2.20
CA THR A 110 5.37 -0.07 -3.13
C THR A 110 4.68 -0.96 -4.17
N SER A 111 3.55 -1.58 -3.83
CA SER A 111 2.79 -2.40 -4.80
C SER A 111 2.17 -1.55 -5.90
N LEU A 112 1.69 -0.35 -5.56
CA LEU A 112 1.13 0.59 -6.54
C LEU A 112 2.22 1.31 -7.34
N ALA A 113 3.35 1.63 -6.72
CA ALA A 113 4.52 2.15 -7.44
C ALA A 113 5.02 1.11 -8.46
N ALA A 114 5.06 -0.18 -8.11
CA ALA A 114 5.40 -1.24 -9.05
C ALA A 114 4.41 -1.36 -10.21
N LEU A 115 3.12 -1.07 -9.99
CA LEU A 115 2.11 -1.09 -11.05
C LEU A 115 2.42 -0.09 -12.17
N GLU A 116 3.04 1.04 -11.86
CA GLU A 116 3.46 2.04 -12.86
C GLU A 116 4.41 1.44 -13.92
N HIS A 117 5.25 0.48 -13.52
CA HIS A 117 6.15 -0.23 -14.43
C HIS A 117 5.49 -1.41 -15.15
N ILE A 118 4.48 -2.03 -14.53
CA ILE A 118 3.77 -3.21 -15.08
C ILE A 118 2.69 -2.78 -16.08
N ALA A 119 1.99 -1.67 -15.83
CA ALA A 119 0.84 -1.23 -16.61
C ALA A 119 1.12 -1.09 -18.12
N PRO A 120 2.29 -0.57 -18.58
CA PRO A 120 2.61 -0.50 -20.01
C PRO A 120 2.85 -1.87 -20.69
N GLN A 121 3.02 -2.94 -19.91
CA GLN A 121 3.36 -4.29 -20.39
C GLN A 121 2.13 -5.20 -20.50
N VAL A 122 0.96 -4.72 -20.10
CA VAL A 122 -0.29 -5.49 -20.07
C VAL A 122 -1.41 -4.74 -20.79
N SER A 123 -2.53 -5.40 -21.05
CA SER A 123 -3.70 -4.72 -21.62
C SER A 123 -4.26 -3.68 -20.65
N ALA A 124 -4.92 -2.64 -21.16
CA ALA A 124 -5.57 -1.63 -20.32
C ALA A 124 -6.55 -2.26 -19.31
N ALA A 125 -7.30 -3.29 -19.72
CA ALA A 125 -8.19 -4.03 -18.83
C ALA A 125 -7.44 -4.75 -17.69
N ALA A 126 -6.30 -5.37 -17.99
CA ALA A 126 -5.47 -6.01 -16.97
C ALA A 126 -4.86 -4.98 -16.01
N ALA A 127 -4.38 -3.84 -16.52
CA ALA A 127 -3.84 -2.78 -15.68
C ALA A 127 -4.91 -2.17 -14.75
N GLN A 128 -6.16 -2.01 -15.22
CA GLN A 128 -7.29 -1.60 -14.39
C GLN A 128 -7.62 -2.64 -13.30
N LEU A 129 -7.56 -3.94 -13.61
CA LEU A 129 -7.71 -5.00 -12.60
C LEU A 129 -6.60 -4.96 -11.56
N LEU A 130 -5.35 -4.78 -11.97
CA LEU A 130 -4.21 -4.66 -11.07
C LEU A 130 -4.37 -3.46 -10.12
N LEU A 131 -4.89 -2.33 -10.60
CA LEU A 131 -5.19 -1.16 -9.77
C LEU A 131 -6.25 -1.49 -8.71
N ARG A 132 -7.34 -2.17 -9.09
CA ARG A 132 -8.39 -2.60 -8.15
C ARG A 132 -7.85 -3.57 -7.10
N TYR A 133 -6.99 -4.51 -7.49
CA TYR A 133 -6.33 -5.41 -6.54
C TYR A 133 -5.32 -4.69 -5.64
N GLY A 134 -4.60 -3.70 -6.15
CA GLY A 134 -3.73 -2.84 -5.33
C GLY A 134 -4.52 -2.07 -4.27
N TRP A 135 -5.66 -1.50 -4.65
CA TRP A 135 -6.60 -0.88 -3.72
C TRP A 135 -7.12 -1.86 -2.66
N GLN A 136 -7.60 -3.04 -3.10
CA GLN A 136 -8.10 -4.07 -2.19
C GLN A 136 -7.04 -4.53 -1.19
N ALA A 137 -5.81 -4.77 -1.67
CA ALA A 137 -4.69 -5.16 -0.82
C ALA A 137 -4.36 -4.08 0.21
N GLY A 138 -4.24 -2.82 -0.21
CA GLY A 138 -3.99 -1.70 0.71
C GLY A 138 -5.08 -1.53 1.76
N CYS A 139 -6.35 -1.70 1.37
CA CYS A 139 -7.48 -1.71 2.31
C CYS A 139 -7.41 -2.89 3.28
N GLY A 140 -7.01 -4.08 2.82
CA GLY A 140 -6.83 -5.27 3.68
C GLY A 140 -5.75 -5.05 4.73
N LEU A 141 -4.63 -4.45 4.34
CA LEU A 141 -3.55 -4.07 5.27
C LEU A 141 -4.08 -3.07 6.31
N TYR A 142 -4.84 -2.06 5.90
CA TYR A 142 -5.47 -1.11 6.81
C TYR A 142 -6.50 -1.76 7.74
N ALA A 143 -7.38 -2.63 7.22
CA ALA A 143 -8.36 -3.34 8.04
C ALA A 143 -7.69 -4.19 9.13
N CYS A 144 -6.60 -4.90 8.80
CA CYS A 144 -5.92 -5.79 9.73
C CYS A 144 -5.01 -5.07 10.74
N PHE A 145 -4.34 -4.00 10.31
CA PHE A 145 -3.23 -3.39 11.07
C PHE A 145 -3.43 -1.91 11.43
N GLY A 146 -4.44 -1.26 10.85
CA GLY A 146 -4.76 0.14 11.11
C GLY A 146 -5.32 0.39 12.51
N GLY A 147 -5.34 1.67 12.87
CA GLY A 147 -6.02 2.25 14.01
C GLY A 147 -7.13 3.20 13.57
N GLU A 148 -7.76 3.91 14.52
CA GLU A 148 -8.96 4.72 14.29
C GLU A 148 -8.80 5.82 13.23
N THR A 149 -7.58 6.31 13.02
CA THR A 149 -7.29 7.34 12.01
C THR A 149 -6.79 6.68 10.72
N ALA A 150 -7.64 6.71 9.69
CA ALA A 150 -7.30 6.12 8.40
C ALA A 150 -6.11 6.81 7.72
N VAL A 151 -6.11 8.14 7.71
CA VAL A 151 -5.16 8.95 6.93
C VAL A 151 -4.64 10.11 7.76
N ALA A 152 -3.34 10.40 7.65
CA ALA A 152 -2.77 11.60 8.23
C ALA A 152 -3.36 12.84 7.53
N ALA A 153 -3.93 13.75 8.33
CA ALA A 153 -4.62 14.95 7.85
C ALA A 153 -3.64 15.97 7.28
N GLU A 154 -2.85 16.59 8.14
CA GLU A 154 -1.87 17.61 7.75
C GLU A 154 -0.45 17.08 7.92
N ILE A 155 0.35 17.28 6.89
CA ILE A 155 1.76 16.91 6.86
C ILE A 155 2.51 18.18 6.51
N ALA A 156 3.21 18.73 7.49
CA ALA A 156 4.04 19.90 7.26
C ALA A 156 5.10 19.56 6.21
N PRO A 157 5.33 20.42 5.21
CA PRO A 157 6.46 20.27 4.32
C PRO A 157 7.74 20.23 5.15
N ALA A 158 8.42 19.09 5.13
CA ALA A 158 9.74 18.95 5.71
C ALA A 158 10.75 19.03 4.56
N ALA A 159 11.75 19.90 4.72
CA ALA A 159 12.91 19.94 3.84
C ALA A 159 13.79 18.71 4.10
N ASN A 160 13.34 17.54 3.64
CA ASN A 160 14.18 16.37 3.58
C ASN A 160 14.97 16.45 2.26
N ASP A 161 16.29 16.44 2.38
CA ASP A 161 17.17 16.29 1.21
C ASP A 161 17.01 14.88 0.64
N PRO A 162 16.58 14.72 -0.64
CA PRO A 162 16.42 13.42 -1.27
C PRO A 162 17.69 12.57 -1.25
N GLU A 163 18.86 13.17 -1.48
CA GLU A 163 20.13 12.43 -1.50
C GLU A 163 20.45 11.88 -0.10
N ALA A 164 20.26 12.69 0.95
CA ALA A 164 20.42 12.23 2.32
C ALA A 164 19.45 11.09 2.70
N LEU A 165 18.23 11.06 2.16
CA LEU A 165 17.30 9.96 2.37
C LEU A 165 17.77 8.68 1.65
N ILE A 166 18.29 8.80 0.43
CA ILE A 166 18.87 7.70 -0.34
C ILE A 166 20.06 7.10 0.40
N ASP A 167 21.03 7.93 0.79
CA ASP A 167 22.23 7.48 1.51
C ASP A 167 21.88 6.73 2.81
N ARG A 168 20.90 7.26 3.56
CA ARG A 168 20.44 6.62 4.79
C ARG A 168 19.71 5.31 4.53
N ALA A 169 18.93 5.20 3.45
CA ALA A 169 18.26 3.96 3.08
C ALA A 169 19.26 2.88 2.66
N LEU A 170 20.28 3.25 1.88
CA LEU A 170 21.36 2.34 1.50
C LEU A 170 22.18 1.90 2.72
N ALA A 171 22.52 2.81 3.63
CA ALA A 171 23.22 2.49 4.87
C ALA A 171 22.37 1.67 5.87
N ASN A 172 21.04 1.72 5.76
CA ASN A 172 20.15 0.88 6.56
C ASN A 172 20.17 -0.59 6.11
N GLY A 173 20.22 -0.82 4.80
CA GLY A 173 20.35 -2.16 4.21
C GLY A 173 19.09 -3.03 4.25
N ASP A 174 18.01 -2.61 4.93
CA ASP A 174 16.73 -3.34 4.89
C ASP A 174 15.98 -3.05 3.59
N GLU A 175 15.57 -4.12 2.90
CA GLU A 175 14.91 -4.03 1.61
C GLU A 175 13.58 -3.27 1.66
N HIS A 176 12.89 -3.25 2.81
CA HIS A 176 11.66 -2.48 2.99
C HIS A 176 11.94 -0.99 2.99
N VAL A 177 13.01 -0.58 3.67
CA VAL A 177 13.43 0.83 3.74
C VAL A 177 13.89 1.31 2.37
N ILE A 178 14.71 0.52 1.67
CA ILE A 178 15.25 0.89 0.35
C ILE A 178 14.11 1.06 -0.66
N LYS A 179 13.26 0.03 -0.85
CA LYS A 179 12.20 0.06 -1.87
C LYS A 179 11.13 1.12 -1.58
N PHE A 180 10.85 1.38 -0.30
CA PHE A 180 9.86 2.37 0.09
C PHE A 180 10.39 3.79 -0.06
N THR A 181 11.66 4.02 0.27
CA THR A 181 12.34 5.31 0.05
C THR A 181 12.36 5.64 -1.44
N GLU A 182 12.78 4.70 -2.29
CA GLU A 182 12.78 4.87 -3.75
C GLU A 182 11.37 5.17 -4.28
N ALA A 183 10.38 4.36 -3.90
CA ALA A 183 8.99 4.59 -4.33
C ALA A 183 8.50 5.99 -3.90
N CYS A 184 8.76 6.41 -2.67
CA CYS A 184 8.35 7.73 -2.20
C CYS A 184 9.03 8.86 -2.98
N LEU A 185 10.34 8.80 -3.20
CA LEU A 185 11.08 9.84 -3.90
C LEU A 185 10.69 9.92 -5.38
N ALA A 186 10.57 8.79 -6.07
CA ALA A 186 10.12 8.72 -7.45
C ALA A 186 8.70 9.32 -7.59
N ARG A 187 7.76 8.93 -6.71
CA ARG A 187 6.40 9.48 -6.71
C ARG A 187 6.39 10.99 -6.41
N HIS A 188 7.23 11.46 -5.49
CA HIS A 188 7.34 12.88 -5.17
C HIS A 188 7.88 13.70 -6.35
N ALA A 189 8.83 13.16 -7.12
CA ALA A 189 9.36 13.83 -8.30
C ALA A 189 8.31 13.97 -9.42
N MET A 190 7.40 12.99 -9.56
CA MET A 190 6.36 13.00 -10.59
C MET A 190 5.11 13.77 -10.18
N ALA A 191 4.67 13.61 -8.93
CA ALA A 191 3.49 14.24 -8.36
C ALA A 191 3.80 14.71 -6.92
N PRO A 192 4.32 15.94 -6.74
CA PRO A 192 4.80 16.40 -5.45
C PRO A 192 3.73 16.36 -4.36
N SER A 193 4.04 15.66 -3.27
CA SER A 193 3.26 15.65 -2.02
C SER A 193 4.20 15.57 -0.81
N PRO A 194 3.96 16.35 0.27
CA PRO A 194 4.77 16.29 1.48
C PRO A 194 4.69 14.93 2.19
N ALA A 195 3.69 14.10 1.86
CA ALA A 195 3.54 12.77 2.44
C ALA A 195 4.71 11.85 2.10
N PHE A 196 5.26 11.92 0.89
CA PHE A 196 6.32 11.03 0.44
C PHE A 196 7.65 11.21 1.20
N PRO A 197 8.26 12.40 1.24
CA PRO A 197 9.52 12.59 2.00
C PRO A 197 9.30 12.37 3.50
N ALA A 198 8.12 12.72 4.04
CA ALA A 198 7.79 12.44 5.44
C ALA A 198 7.71 10.92 5.71
N ALA A 199 7.09 10.15 4.81
CA ALA A 199 6.99 8.70 4.93
C ALA A 199 8.36 8.03 4.82
N ALA A 200 9.20 8.44 3.88
CA ALA A 200 10.58 7.95 3.74
C ALA A 200 11.42 8.24 5.00
N ALA A 201 11.37 9.47 5.53
CA ALA A 201 12.04 9.79 6.78
C ALA A 201 11.52 8.96 7.97
N ARG A 202 10.20 8.70 8.00
CA ARG A 202 9.55 7.94 9.06
C ARG A 202 9.89 6.45 9.03
N VAL A 203 10.00 5.81 7.86
CA VAL A 203 10.38 4.39 7.78
C VAL A 203 11.81 4.18 8.32
N LEU A 204 12.73 5.09 7.98
CA LEU A 204 14.12 5.09 8.48
C LEU A 204 14.20 5.21 10.01
N ALA A 205 13.25 5.92 10.63
CA ALA A 205 13.18 6.05 12.08
C ALA A 205 12.56 4.82 12.77
N LEU A 206 11.74 4.04 12.05
CA LEU A 206 11.04 2.87 12.59
C LEU A 206 11.82 1.57 12.45
N ILE A 207 12.53 1.42 11.33
CA ILE A 207 13.33 0.22 11.03
C ILE A 207 14.79 0.60 11.23
N GLY A 208 15.34 0.21 12.39
CA GLY A 208 16.72 0.52 12.75
C GLY A 208 17.75 -0.18 11.84
N HIS A 209 19.01 0.28 11.92
CA HIS A 209 20.14 -0.37 11.25
C HIS A 209 20.34 -1.79 11.81
N ARG A 210 20.58 -2.77 10.93
CA ARG A 210 21.05 -4.10 11.33
C ARG A 210 22.54 -4.10 11.64
#